data_AF-A0A1W1BY77-F1
#
_entry.id   AF-A0A1W1BY77-F1
#
_cell.length_a   1.000
_cell.length_b   1.000
_cell.length_c   1.000
_cell.angle_alpha   90.00
_cell.angle_beta   90.00
_cell.angle_gamma   90.00
#
_symmetry.space_group_name_H-M   'P 1'
#
loop_
_entity.id
_entity.type
_entity.pdbx_description
1 polymer ?
#
loop_
_entity_poly.entity_id
_entity_poly.type
_entity_poly.pdbx_seq_one_letter_code
_entity_poly.pdbx_strand_id
1 'polypeptide(L)'
;MRNELLILVVVSVFFGYFMLGFVKNTEGKGDDTITINLNSGGDSSLLGENLIGQTTIDLSTLSESEQPKAWRESSLHSEFIDLFPDFSAMRDFVNDRVLGDPFHKKLMDRVTSVEDDFFSGKIEREEAIRALDEF
;
A
#
# COMPACT_ATOMS: atom_id res chain seq x y z
N MET A 1 2.46 -24.26 -26.05
CA MET A 1 3.58 -25.00 -25.47
C MET A 1 4.92 -24.25 -25.40
N ARG A 2 5.39 -23.45 -26.39
CA ARG A 2 6.69 -22.71 -26.26
C ARG A 2 6.57 -21.28 -25.68
N ASN A 3 5.40 -20.66 -25.74
CA ASN A 3 5.17 -19.30 -25.22
C ASN A 3 4.77 -19.26 -23.73
N GLU A 4 4.23 -20.35 -23.18
CA GLU A 4 3.82 -20.44 -21.78
C GLU A 4 5.02 -20.54 -20.82
N LEU A 5 6.15 -21.09 -21.30
CA LEU A 5 7.41 -21.15 -20.55
C LEU A 5 8.06 -19.77 -20.35
N LEU A 6 7.84 -18.81 -21.27
CA LEU A 6 8.45 -17.49 -21.19
C LEU A 6 7.77 -16.61 -20.12
N ILE A 7 6.46 -16.73 -19.93
CA ILE A 7 5.71 -15.98 -18.92
C ILE A 7 6.15 -16.40 -17.51
N LEU A 8 6.31 -17.70 -17.26
CA LEU A 8 6.78 -18.21 -15.96
C LEU A 8 8.17 -17.68 -15.58
N VAL A 9 9.08 -17.54 -16.55
CA VAL A 9 10.43 -17.01 -16.30
C VAL A 9 10.41 -15.53 -15.97
N VAL A 10 9.56 -14.73 -16.63
CA VAL A 10 9.45 -13.29 -16.36
C VAL A 10 8.86 -13.04 -14.96
N VAL A 11 7.83 -13.81 -14.57
CA VAL A 11 7.23 -13.74 -13.22
C VAL A 11 8.26 -14.13 -12.14
N SER A 12 9.12 -15.12 -12.42
CA SER A 12 10.15 -15.58 -11.47
C SER A 12 11.22 -14.52 -11.20
N VAL A 13 11.62 -13.75 -12.22
CA VAL A 13 12.61 -12.68 -12.08
C VAL A 13 12.03 -11.50 -11.31
N PHE A 14 10.76 -11.17 -11.54
CA PHE A 14 10.05 -10.13 -10.80
C PHE A 14 9.89 -10.51 -9.31
N PHE A 15 9.48 -11.75 -9.02
CA PHE A 15 9.36 -12.27 -7.66
C PHE A 15 10.72 -12.41 -6.95
N GLY A 16 11.79 -12.74 -7.70
CA GLY A 16 13.15 -12.78 -7.17
C GLY A 16 13.67 -11.40 -6.75
N TYR A 17 13.37 -10.35 -7.53
CA TYR A 17 13.74 -8.98 -7.18
C TYR A 17 12.95 -8.47 -5.97
N PHE A 18 11.67 -8.85 -5.87
CA PHE A 18 10.84 -8.60 -4.68
C PHE A 18 11.46 -9.25 -3.43
N MET A 19 11.91 -10.51 -3.51
CA MET A 19 12.52 -11.24 -2.38
C MET A 19 13.88 -10.70 -1.93
N LEU A 20 14.69 -10.10 -2.81
CA LEU A 20 16.02 -9.58 -2.44
C LEU A 20 15.96 -8.33 -1.55
N GLY A 21 14.82 -7.63 -1.50
CA GLY A 21 14.58 -6.54 -0.55
C GLY A 21 14.35 -7.00 0.90
N PHE A 22 13.96 -8.27 1.12
CA PHE A 22 13.52 -8.80 2.42
C PHE A 22 14.66 -9.28 3.34
N VAL A 23 15.89 -9.45 2.85
CA VAL A 23 16.98 -10.06 3.63
C VAL A 23 17.99 -9.02 4.11
N LYS A 24 17.52 -7.99 4.82
CA LYS A 24 18.39 -7.19 5.68
C LYS A 24 17.81 -7.03 7.08
N ASN A 25 18.45 -7.76 8.00
CA ASN A 25 18.47 -7.61 9.45
C ASN A 25 17.17 -7.84 10.22
N THR A 26 16.98 -9.09 10.61
CA THR A 26 16.24 -9.42 11.83
C THR A 26 17.08 -9.10 13.07
N GLU A 27 16.60 -8.25 13.97
CA GLU A 27 16.86 -8.33 15.41
C GLU A 27 15.95 -7.36 16.18
N GLY A 28 15.21 -7.90 17.18
CA GLY A 28 14.69 -7.11 18.29
C GLY A 28 13.17 -6.91 18.35
N LYS A 29 12.53 -7.67 19.25
CA LYS A 29 11.15 -7.51 19.72
C LYS A 29 10.88 -6.12 20.33
N GLY A 30 9.72 -5.55 20.02
CA GLY A 30 8.97 -4.67 20.93
C GLY A 30 8.53 -3.36 20.31
N ASP A 31 7.21 -3.24 20.09
CA ASP A 31 6.45 -2.03 19.72
C ASP A 31 6.78 -1.49 18.32
N ASP A 32 5.99 -1.96 17.35
CA ASP A 32 6.42 -2.18 15.96
C ASP A 32 6.34 -0.94 15.05
N THR A 33 6.58 0.26 15.58
CA THR A 33 6.71 1.47 14.75
C THR A 33 8.02 2.17 15.05
N ILE A 34 9.01 1.99 14.17
CA ILE A 34 10.23 2.79 14.20
C ILE A 34 9.93 4.07 13.41
N THR A 35 9.70 5.18 14.11
CA THR A 35 9.56 6.50 13.46
C THR A 35 10.92 6.93 12.91
N ILE A 36 11.19 6.61 11.64
CA ILE A 36 12.41 7.06 10.95
C ILE A 36 12.09 8.37 10.22
N ASN A 37 12.65 9.46 10.74
CA ASN A 37 12.48 10.81 10.21
C ASN A 37 13.27 10.94 8.88
N LEU A 38 12.64 10.57 7.75
CA LEU A 38 13.25 10.60 6.43
C LEU A 38 13.11 11.99 5.79
N ASN A 39 14.09 12.86 6.01
CA ASN A 39 14.20 14.17 5.37
C ASN A 39 14.14 14.04 3.82
N SER A 40 12.96 14.21 3.21
CA SER A 40 12.73 14.24 1.76
C SER A 40 11.42 14.95 1.39
N GLY A 41 11.41 16.28 1.42
CA GLY A 41 10.62 17.14 0.52
C GLY A 41 9.08 17.21 0.62
N GLY A 42 8.41 16.29 1.31
CA GLY A 42 6.99 16.36 1.72
C GLY A 42 6.93 15.93 3.18
N ASP A 43 5.94 16.38 3.95
CA ASP A 43 5.87 16.32 5.42
C ASP A 43 6.31 14.96 6.01
N SER A 44 7.63 14.81 6.19
CA SER A 44 8.31 13.54 6.41
C SER A 44 8.16 13.03 7.84
N SER A 45 7.42 13.80 8.64
CA SER A 45 7.07 13.47 10.01
C SER A 45 6.07 12.32 10.10
N LEU A 46 5.31 12.07 9.02
CA LEU A 46 4.26 11.06 8.97
C LEU A 46 4.75 9.71 8.44
N LEU A 47 5.90 9.67 7.77
CA LEU A 47 6.44 8.42 7.23
C LEU A 47 7.32 7.73 8.28
N GLY A 48 7.16 6.42 8.39
CA GLY A 48 7.92 5.56 9.28
C GLY A 48 8.40 4.30 8.56
N GLU A 49 8.99 3.40 9.33
CA GLU A 49 9.40 2.07 8.84
C GLU A 49 8.90 1.00 9.83
N ASN A 50 8.32 -0.08 9.31
CA ASN A 50 7.92 -1.21 10.14
C ASN A 50 9.10 -2.14 10.44
N LEU A 51 8.88 -3.17 11.26
CA LEU A 51 9.93 -4.11 11.68
C LEU A 51 10.62 -4.89 10.55
N ILE A 52 10.02 -4.96 9.36
CA ILE A 52 10.57 -5.65 8.19
C ILE A 52 11.16 -4.69 7.15
N GLY A 53 11.29 -3.41 7.52
CA GLY A 53 11.97 -2.42 6.71
C GLY A 53 11.10 -1.73 5.65
N GLN A 54 9.77 -1.87 5.74
CA GLN A 54 8.85 -1.25 4.78
C GLN A 54 8.40 0.12 5.27
N THR A 55 8.32 1.07 4.33
CA THR A 55 7.80 2.41 4.61
C THR A 55 6.32 2.35 5.00
N THR A 56 5.97 2.95 6.13
CA THR A 56 4.59 3.11 6.61
C THR A 56 4.22 4.60 6.65
N ILE A 57 2.93 4.90 6.70
CA ILE A 57 2.41 6.24 6.97
C ILE A 57 1.57 6.21 8.23
N ASP A 58 1.88 7.08 9.19
CA ASP A 58 1.09 7.30 10.39
C ASP A 58 0.27 8.59 10.26
N LEU A 59 -1.03 8.40 10.05
CA LEU A 59 -2.01 9.46 9.90
C LEU A 59 -2.74 9.80 11.22
N SER A 60 -2.41 9.12 12.32
CA SER A 60 -3.08 9.29 13.61
C SER A 60 -2.87 10.66 14.24
N THR A 61 -1.79 11.34 13.84
CA THR A 61 -1.43 12.68 14.33
C THR A 61 -2.16 13.82 13.60
N LEU A 62 -2.83 13.51 12.48
CA LEU A 62 -3.57 14.46 11.67
C LEU A 62 -5.06 14.47 12.01
N SER A 63 -5.73 15.58 11.72
CA SER A 63 -7.19 15.64 11.77
C SER A 63 -7.82 14.81 10.65
N GLU A 64 -9.03 14.26 10.85
CA GLU A 64 -9.73 13.46 9.83
C GLU A 64 -9.85 14.16 8.46
N SER A 65 -9.93 15.50 8.44
CA SER A 65 -9.99 16.29 7.20
C SER A 65 -8.65 16.37 6.45
N GLU A 66 -7.53 16.17 7.14
CA GLU A 66 -6.18 16.26 6.57
C GLU A 66 -5.65 14.90 6.09
N GLN A 67 -6.12 13.80 6.69
CA GLN A 67 -5.67 12.43 6.37
C GLN A 67 -5.81 12.09 4.87
N PRO A 68 -6.93 12.38 4.16
CA PRO A 68 -7.05 12.14 2.72
C PRO A 68 -5.99 12.87 1.88
N LYS A 69 -5.65 14.09 2.29
CA LYS A 69 -4.68 14.90 1.57
C LYS A 69 -3.27 14.33 1.76
N ALA A 70 -2.90 14.05 3.01
CA ALA A 70 -1.61 13.46 3.33
C ALA A 70 -1.41 12.09 2.67
N TRP A 71 -2.48 11.27 2.61
CA TRP A 71 -2.46 10.01 1.87
C TRP A 71 -2.15 10.23 0.38
N ARG A 72 -2.92 11.06 -0.33
CA ARG A 72 -2.72 11.32 -1.77
C ARG A 72 -1.35 11.89 -2.12
N GLU A 73 -0.79 12.70 -1.22
CA GLU A 73 0.53 13.32 -1.41
C GLU A 73 1.69 12.37 -1.05
N SER A 74 1.40 11.21 -0.44
CA SER A 74 2.41 10.22 -0.05
C SER A 74 2.88 9.37 -1.25
N SER A 75 4.12 8.89 -1.19
CA SER A 75 4.61 7.88 -2.13
C SER A 75 3.89 6.54 -2.01
N LEU A 76 3.35 6.24 -0.83
CA LEU A 76 2.59 5.02 -0.56
C LEU A 76 1.29 4.96 -1.36
N HIS A 77 0.70 6.10 -1.69
CA HIS A 77 -0.51 6.13 -2.51
C HIS A 77 -0.27 5.58 -3.92
N SER A 78 0.82 5.97 -4.59
CA SER A 78 1.15 5.40 -5.90
C SER A 78 1.44 3.90 -5.81
N GLU A 79 2.18 3.45 -4.79
CA GLU A 79 2.45 2.03 -4.58
C GLU A 79 1.17 1.24 -4.35
N PHE A 80 0.20 1.81 -3.63
CA PHE A 80 -1.11 1.21 -3.39
C PHE A 80 -1.92 1.06 -4.69
N ILE A 81 -1.94 2.08 -5.54
CA ILE A 81 -2.65 2.02 -6.82
C ILE A 81 -2.01 0.99 -7.77
N ASP A 82 -0.68 0.85 -7.74
CA ASP A 82 0.05 -0.12 -8.55
C ASP A 82 -0.28 -1.59 -8.21
N LEU A 83 -0.87 -1.86 -7.04
CA LEU A 83 -1.35 -3.19 -6.66
C LEU A 83 -2.66 -3.58 -7.37
N PHE A 84 -3.40 -2.64 -7.95
CA PHE A 84 -4.64 -2.94 -8.65
C PHE A 84 -4.39 -3.87 -9.87
N PRO A 85 -5.21 -4.91 -10.11
CA PRO A 85 -6.48 -5.26 -9.45
C PRO A 85 -6.36 -6.33 -8.35
N ASP A 86 -5.19 -6.50 -7.73
CA ASP A 86 -5.03 -7.46 -6.62
C ASP A 86 -5.57 -6.86 -5.31
N PHE A 87 -6.89 -6.95 -5.12
CA PHE A 87 -7.56 -6.43 -3.94
C PHE A 87 -7.10 -7.09 -2.63
N SER A 88 -6.58 -8.32 -2.67
CA SER A 88 -5.99 -8.96 -1.48
C SER A 88 -4.70 -8.25 -1.09
N ALA A 89 -3.79 -8.06 -2.05
CA ALA A 89 -2.55 -7.34 -1.81
C ALA A 89 -2.79 -5.88 -1.38
N MET A 90 -3.83 -5.23 -1.93
CA MET A 90 -4.23 -3.90 -1.50
C MET A 90 -4.68 -3.85 -0.03
N ARG A 91 -5.47 -4.83 0.43
CA ARG A 91 -5.86 -4.91 1.85
C ARG A 91 -4.66 -5.16 2.75
N ASP A 92 -3.78 -6.07 2.36
CA ASP A 92 -2.55 -6.36 3.11
C ASP A 92 -1.68 -5.10 3.21
N PHE A 93 -1.53 -4.34 2.12
CA PHE A 93 -0.84 -3.05 2.13
C PHE A 93 -1.45 -2.07 3.15
N VAL A 94 -2.78 -1.96 3.18
CA VAL A 94 -3.47 -1.04 4.10
C VAL A 94 -3.21 -1.46 5.56
N ASN A 95 -3.34 -2.75 5.87
CA ASN A 95 -3.09 -3.27 7.22
C ASN A 95 -1.64 -3.06 7.69
N ASP A 96 -0.68 -3.26 6.78
CA ASP A 96 0.74 -3.30 7.15
C ASP A 96 1.40 -1.91 7.11
N ARG A 97 0.87 -0.99 6.29
CA ARG A 97 1.56 0.27 5.95
C ARG A 97 0.76 1.54 6.21
N VAL A 98 -0.53 1.46 6.53
CA VAL A 98 -1.36 2.63 6.85
C VAL A 98 -1.78 2.57 8.32
N LEU A 99 -1.19 3.45 9.12
CA LEU A 99 -1.47 3.56 10.55
C LEU A 99 -2.38 4.76 10.82
N GLY A 100 -3.29 4.60 11.78
CA GLY A 100 -4.22 5.63 12.20
C GLY A 100 -5.66 5.37 11.76
N ASP A 101 -6.49 5.09 12.75
CA ASP A 101 -7.94 5.21 12.59
C ASP A 101 -8.35 6.69 12.69
N PRO A 102 -9.36 7.17 11.92
CA PRO A 102 -10.35 6.38 11.15
C PRO A 102 -10.01 6.16 9.67
N PHE A 103 -8.93 6.77 9.15
CA PHE A 103 -8.61 6.68 7.72
C PHE A 103 -8.31 5.25 7.26
N HIS A 104 -7.58 4.48 8.06
CA HIS A 104 -7.31 3.07 7.79
C HIS A 104 -8.60 2.29 7.48
N LYS A 105 -9.62 2.42 8.34
CA LYS A 105 -10.93 1.80 8.13
C LYS A 105 -11.62 2.31 6.86
N LYS A 106 -11.62 3.63 6.61
CA LYS A 106 -12.23 4.22 5.41
C LYS A 106 -11.59 3.66 4.12
N LEU A 107 -10.27 3.51 4.12
CA LEU A 107 -9.51 2.95 2.99
C LEU A 107 -9.81 1.46 2.79
N MET A 108 -9.87 0.68 3.87
CA MET A 108 -10.25 -0.74 3.83
C MET A 108 -11.68 -0.96 3.28
N ASP A 109 -12.64 -0.16 3.76
CA ASP A 109 -14.03 -0.20 3.30
C ASP A 109 -14.13 0.19 1.81
N ARG A 110 -13.32 1.17 1.37
CA ARG A 110 -13.24 1.55 -0.05
C ARG A 110 -12.71 0.41 -0.92
N VAL A 111 -11.62 -0.25 -0.53
CA VAL A 111 -11.05 -1.40 -1.27
C VAL A 111 -12.12 -2.48 -1.43
N THR A 112 -12.82 -2.82 -0.34
CA THR A 112 -13.87 -3.85 -0.34
C THR A 112 -15.03 -3.47 -1.27
N SER A 113 -15.51 -2.22 -1.21
CA SER A 113 -16.61 -1.77 -2.07
C SER A 113 -16.22 -1.76 -3.55
N VAL A 114 -15.00 -1.33 -3.88
CA VAL A 114 -14.53 -1.31 -5.27
C VAL A 114 -14.33 -2.73 -5.80
N GLU A 115 -13.84 -3.66 -4.96
CA GLU A 115 -13.73 -5.08 -5.31
C GLU A 115 -15.08 -5.66 -5.72
N ASP A 116 -16.11 -5.46 -4.89
CA ASP A 116 -17.46 -5.96 -5.15
C ASP A 116 -18.04 -5.39 -6.45
N ASP A 117 -17.91 -4.08 -6.66
CA ASP A 117 -18.45 -3.42 -7.85
C ASP A 117 -17.67 -3.80 -9.13
N PHE A 118 -16.34 -3.96 -9.03
CA PHE A 118 -15.49 -4.38 -10.14
C PHE A 118 -15.77 -5.83 -10.56
N PHE A 119 -15.80 -6.77 -9.60
CA PHE A 119 -16.05 -8.18 -9.91
C PHE A 119 -17.51 -8.49 -10.28
N SER A 120 -18.46 -7.66 -9.85
CA SER A 120 -19.85 -7.74 -10.33
C SER A 120 -20.06 -7.11 -11.72
N GLY A 121 -19.03 -6.46 -12.28
CA GLY A 121 -19.09 -5.80 -13.58
C GLY A 121 -19.93 -4.52 -13.59
N LYS A 122 -20.16 -3.91 -12.42
CA LYS A 122 -20.86 -2.63 -12.31
C LYS A 122 -19.98 -1.45 -12.71
N ILE A 123 -18.68 -1.57 -12.48
CA ILE A 123 -17.69 -0.54 -12.81
C ILE A 123 -16.55 -1.14 -13.63
N GLU A 124 -16.02 -0.35 -14.55
CA GLU A 124 -14.87 -0.72 -15.39
C GLU A 124 -13.54 -0.38 -14.69
N ARG A 125 -12.43 -0.90 -15.25
CA ARG A 125 -11.07 -0.69 -14.71
C ARG A 125 -10.77 0.78 -14.34
N GLU A 126 -11.07 1.71 -15.25
CA GLU A 126 -10.77 3.13 -15.07
C GLU A 126 -11.61 3.77 -13.95
N GLU A 127 -12.84 3.28 -13.77
CA GLU A 127 -13.75 3.73 -12.71
C GLU A 127 -13.34 3.17 -11.36
N ALA A 128 -12.88 1.92 -11.32
CA ALA A 128 -12.31 1.31 -10.12
C ALA A 128 -11.05 2.06 -9.63
N ILE A 129 -10.12 2.37 -10.54
CA ILE A 129 -8.91 3.14 -10.20
C ILE A 129 -9.28 4.54 -9.68
N ARG A 130 -10.20 5.24 -10.35
CA ARG A 130 -10.70 6.54 -9.86
C ARG A 130 -11.33 6.44 -8.48
N ALA A 131 -12.16 5.42 -8.25
CA ALA A 131 -12.79 5.22 -6.95
C ALA A 131 -11.78 4.96 -5.81
N LEU A 132 -10.66 4.30 -6.13
CA LEU A 132 -9.56 4.05 -5.20
C LEU A 132 -8.68 5.29 -4.96
N ASP A 133 -8.59 6.20 -5.92
CA ASP A 133 -7.83 7.45 -5.84
C ASP A 133 -8.61 8.57 -5.11
N GLU A 134 -9.94 8.59 -5.26
CA GLU A 134 -10.80 9.63 -4.68
C GLU A 134 -11.08 9.41 -3.18
N PHE A 135 -10.47 10.24 -2.32
CA PHE A 135 -10.71 10.32 -0.87
C PHE A 135 -11.16 11.68 -0.34
#